data_AF-A0A6V7HTU8-F1
#
_entry.id   AF-A0A6V7HTU8-F1
#
_cell.length_a   1.000
_cell.length_b   1.000
_cell.length_c   1.000
_cell.angle_alpha   90.00
_cell.angle_beta   90.00
_cell.angle_gamma   90.00
#
_symmetry.space_group_name_H-M   'P 1'
#
loop_
_entity.id
_entity.type
_entity.pdbx_description
1 polymer ?
#
loop_
_entity_poly.entity_id
_entity_poly.type
_entity_poly.pdbx_seq_one_letter_code
_entity_poly.pdbx_strand_id
1 'polypeptide(L)'
;EFRKRFENPILRGQDAAATDSEREVAQERLQELVTVVNKCLIRRTSALLSKYLPIKYELVVCVKMTPLQTTLYKNFIQSEAIKKSMRNHESEKKKGGGTLSALSAITLLKKLCNHPDLVYEKIMANSEGFEGAAKLLPAGYNTRDVLPELSGKLMVLDTLLASIKSTTTDKIVLVSNYTQTLDLFEKLCAKRAY
;
A
#
# COMPACT_ATOMS: atom_id res chain seq x y z
N GLU A 1 24.69 -0.78 -29.28
CA GLU A 1 24.45 0.53 -29.92
C GLU A 1 23.52 1.42 -29.10
N PHE A 2 22.30 0.98 -28.78
CA PHE A 2 21.33 1.71 -27.95
C PHE A 2 21.93 2.27 -26.64
N ARG A 3 22.62 1.44 -25.86
CA ARG A 3 23.23 1.85 -24.58
C ARG A 3 24.17 3.05 -24.72
N LYS A 4 24.99 3.04 -25.76
CA LYS A 4 26.01 4.08 -25.99
C LYS A 4 25.39 5.38 -26.50
N ARG A 5 24.30 5.28 -27.28
CA ARG A 5 23.66 6.41 -27.95
C ARG A 5 22.56 7.08 -27.10
N PHE A 6 21.82 6.31 -26.31
CA PHE A 6 20.67 6.78 -25.54
C PHE A 6 20.87 6.58 -24.03
N GLU A 7 21.03 5.33 -23.57
CA GLU A 7 21.01 5.01 -22.13
C GLU A 7 22.11 5.75 -21.33
N ASN A 8 23.37 5.64 -21.73
CA ASN A 8 24.50 6.21 -20.97
C ASN A 8 24.48 7.75 -20.95
N PRO A 9 24.24 8.47 -22.08
CA PRO A 9 24.11 9.93 -22.05
C PRO A 9 22.93 10.41 -21.20
N ILE A 10 21.77 9.75 -21.30
CA ILE A 10 20.57 10.13 -20.53
C ILE A 10 20.81 9.95 -19.03
N LEU A 11 21.38 8.80 -18.61
CA LEU A 11 21.69 8.55 -17.21
C LEU A 11 22.71 9.55 -16.65
N ARG A 12 23.73 9.91 -17.44
CA ARG A 12 24.72 10.92 -17.04
C ARG A 12 24.12 12.30 -16.86
N GLY A 13 23.27 12.77 -17.76
CA GLY A 13 22.63 14.08 -17.62
C GLY A 13 21.56 14.14 -16.52
N GLN A 14 21.02 12.99 -16.09
CA GLN A 14 20.09 12.90 -14.95
C GLN A 14 20.79 12.81 -13.59
N ASP A 15 22.12 12.67 -13.56
CA ASP A 15 22.90 12.70 -12.33
C ASP A 15 22.82 14.10 -11.69
N ALA A 16 22.73 14.14 -10.36
CA ALA A 16 22.68 15.39 -9.61
C ALA A 16 23.95 16.24 -9.81
N ALA A 17 25.09 15.61 -10.07
CA ALA A 17 26.37 16.26 -10.33
C ALA A 17 26.63 16.57 -11.82
N ALA A 18 25.65 16.35 -12.71
CA ALA A 18 25.83 16.56 -14.14
C ALA A 18 26.07 18.03 -14.49
N THR A 19 26.99 18.26 -15.42
CA THR A 19 27.23 19.59 -16.00
C THR A 19 26.07 20.01 -16.91
N ASP A 20 25.93 21.32 -17.16
CA ASP A 20 24.85 21.83 -18.03
C ASP A 20 24.96 21.27 -19.46
N SER A 21 26.18 21.07 -19.95
CA SER A 21 26.41 20.44 -21.27
C SER A 21 25.95 18.98 -21.31
N GLU A 22 26.16 18.21 -20.23
CA GLU A 22 25.70 16.82 -20.16
C GLU A 22 24.16 16.72 -20.07
N ARG A 23 23.52 17.68 -19.42
CA ARG A 23 22.05 17.78 -19.36
C ARG A 23 21.44 18.08 -20.72
N GLU A 24 22.03 19.00 -21.48
CA GLU A 24 21.57 19.34 -22.82
C GLU A 24 21.65 18.13 -23.76
N VAL A 25 22.80 17.43 -23.78
CA VAL A 25 22.97 16.19 -24.56
C VAL A 25 21.98 15.11 -24.13
N ALA A 26 21.73 14.95 -22.83
CA ALA A 26 20.73 14.00 -22.34
C ALA A 26 19.32 14.33 -22.81
N GLN A 27 18.94 15.61 -22.80
CA GLN A 27 17.63 16.06 -23.26
C GLN A 27 17.44 15.84 -24.76
N GLU A 28 18.46 16.12 -25.58
CA GLU A 28 18.42 15.85 -27.03
C GLU A 28 18.23 14.35 -27.31
N ARG A 29 19.03 13.49 -26.66
CA ARG A 29 18.93 12.03 -26.84
C ARG A 29 17.60 11.48 -26.35
N LEU A 30 17.07 12.02 -25.26
CA LEU A 30 15.75 11.65 -24.75
C LEU A 30 14.65 12.03 -25.76
N GLN A 31 14.72 13.22 -26.35
CA GLN A 31 13.73 13.68 -27.33
C GLN A 31 13.79 12.86 -28.63
N GLU A 32 15.00 12.52 -29.09
CA GLU A 32 15.20 11.62 -30.24
C GLU A 32 14.57 10.25 -29.96
N LEU A 33 14.80 9.68 -28.77
CA LEU A 33 14.22 8.40 -28.37
C LEU A 33 12.69 8.45 -28.30
N VAL A 34 12.12 9.48 -27.68
CA VAL A 34 10.67 9.70 -27.60
C VAL A 34 10.05 9.77 -28.99
N THR A 35 10.72 10.44 -29.94
CA THR A 35 10.24 10.56 -31.33
C THR A 35 10.19 9.21 -32.04
N VAL A 36 11.17 8.33 -31.81
CA VAL A 36 11.18 6.97 -32.38
C VAL A 36 10.07 6.13 -31.75
N VAL A 37 9.94 6.15 -30.41
CA VAL A 37 8.94 5.36 -29.68
C VAL A 37 7.52 5.80 -30.02
N ASN A 38 7.26 7.11 -30.17
CA ASN A 38 5.94 7.63 -30.52
C ASN A 38 5.44 7.16 -31.90
N LYS A 39 6.33 6.72 -32.81
CA LYS A 39 5.92 6.15 -34.11
C LYS A 39 5.34 4.74 -33.98
N CYS A 40 5.70 4.00 -32.92
CA CYS A 40 5.27 2.62 -32.70
C CYS A 40 4.38 2.44 -31.45
N LEU A 41 4.17 3.49 -30.65
CA LEU A 41 3.36 3.46 -29.44
C LEU A 41 2.12 4.36 -29.59
N ILE A 42 0.94 3.76 -29.52
CA ILE A 42 -0.33 4.49 -29.47
C ILE A 42 -0.80 4.53 -28.02
N ARG A 43 -0.94 5.74 -27.45
CA ARG A 43 -1.50 5.96 -26.11
C ARG A 43 -2.77 6.79 -26.22
N ARG A 44 -3.92 6.19 -25.89
CA ARG A 44 -5.20 6.90 -25.75
C ARG A 44 -5.55 7.01 -24.28
N THR A 45 -5.88 8.22 -23.83
CA THR A 45 -6.30 8.46 -22.44
C THR A 45 -7.81 8.31 -22.31
N SER A 46 -8.28 8.05 -21.10
CA SER A 46 -9.72 8.00 -20.77
C SER A 46 -10.45 9.33 -21.02
N ALA A 47 -9.72 10.44 -21.22
CA ALA A 47 -10.28 11.75 -21.55
C ALA A 47 -11.12 11.75 -22.84
N LEU A 48 -10.86 10.83 -23.77
CA LEU A 48 -11.67 10.69 -24.98
C LEU A 48 -13.09 10.17 -24.67
N LEU A 49 -13.25 9.39 -23.59
CA LEU A 49 -14.53 8.81 -23.18
C LEU A 49 -15.37 9.79 -22.35
N SER A 50 -14.75 10.81 -21.75
CA SER A 50 -15.44 11.82 -20.93
C SER A 50 -16.54 12.59 -21.68
N LYS A 51 -16.53 12.58 -23.02
CA LYS A 51 -17.60 13.19 -23.85
C LYS A 51 -18.87 12.33 -23.98
N TYR A 52 -18.76 11.03 -23.71
CA TYR A 52 -19.82 10.05 -23.92
C TYR A 52 -20.24 9.32 -22.65
N LEU A 53 -19.42 9.38 -21.60
CA LEU A 53 -19.70 8.79 -20.30
C LEU A 53 -20.16 9.86 -19.30
N PRO A 54 -20.96 9.48 -18.30
CA PRO A 54 -21.29 10.35 -17.18
C PRO A 54 -20.04 10.88 -16.47
N ILE A 55 -20.20 12.02 -15.79
CA ILE A 55 -19.12 12.66 -15.03
C ILE A 55 -18.61 11.67 -13.97
N LYS A 56 -17.32 11.38 -14.02
CA LYS A 56 -16.63 10.55 -13.03
C LYS A 56 -16.06 11.44 -11.93
N TYR A 57 -16.47 11.18 -10.70
CA TYR A 57 -15.88 11.80 -9.51
C TYR A 57 -14.83 10.86 -8.91
N GLU A 58 -13.62 11.36 -8.70
CA GLU A 58 -12.52 10.64 -8.06
C GLU A 58 -12.20 11.34 -6.73
N LEU A 59 -12.34 10.61 -5.62
CA LEU A 59 -12.16 11.15 -4.28
C LEU A 59 -11.08 10.33 -3.55
N VAL A 60 -10.07 11.01 -3.01
CA VAL A 60 -9.04 10.40 -2.15
C VAL A 60 -9.41 10.68 -0.70
N VAL A 61 -9.79 9.63 0.03
CA VAL A 61 -10.21 9.75 1.43
C VAL A 61 -9.06 9.36 2.36
N CYS A 62 -8.53 10.34 3.10
CA CYS A 62 -7.49 10.12 4.10
C CYS A 62 -8.12 9.72 5.44
N VAL A 63 -8.00 8.44 5.79
CA VAL A 63 -8.60 7.88 7.01
C VAL A 63 -7.54 7.76 8.11
N LYS A 64 -7.86 8.26 9.31
CA LYS A 64 -6.99 8.13 10.49
C LYS A 64 -7.04 6.69 11.04
N MET A 65 -5.93 6.22 11.60
CA MET A 65 -5.86 4.95 12.30
C MET A 65 -6.62 5.00 13.62
N THR A 66 -7.15 3.87 14.07
CA THR A 66 -7.78 3.75 15.39
C THR A 66 -6.74 3.80 16.51
N PRO A 67 -7.14 4.06 17.77
CA PRO A 67 -6.22 4.01 18.91
C PRO A 67 -5.51 2.66 19.05
N LEU A 68 -6.23 1.56 18.82
CA LEU A 68 -5.68 0.21 18.83
C LEU A 68 -4.65 0.01 17.72
N GLN A 69 -4.99 0.36 16.47
CA GLN A 69 -4.07 0.28 15.34
C GLN A 69 -2.81 1.10 15.58
N THR A 70 -2.95 2.32 16.11
CA THR A 70 -1.81 3.20 16.39
C THR A 70 -0.88 2.61 17.45
N THR A 71 -1.45 2.02 18.51
CA THR A 71 -0.66 1.40 19.58
C THR A 71 0.08 0.15 19.06
N LEU A 72 -0.60 -0.71 18.31
CA LEU A 72 0.01 -1.88 17.67
C LEU A 72 1.10 -1.48 16.67
N TYR A 73 0.86 -0.44 15.88
CA TYR A 73 1.81 0.07 14.89
C TYR A 73 3.08 0.61 15.55
N LYS A 74 2.92 1.38 16.65
CA LYS A 74 4.04 1.89 17.44
C LYS A 74 4.83 0.77 18.10
N ASN A 75 4.15 -0.20 18.72
CA ASN A 75 4.79 -1.36 19.33
C ASN A 75 5.61 -2.13 18.28
N PHE A 76 5.05 -2.34 17.08
CA PHE A 76 5.73 -3.03 16.00
C PHE A 76 7.02 -2.34 15.54
N ILE A 77 6.98 -1.03 15.31
CA ILE A 77 8.18 -0.28 14.88
C ILE A 77 9.20 -0.15 16.02
N GLN A 78 8.75 -0.14 17.27
CA GLN A 78 9.62 -0.05 18.43
C GLN A 78 10.25 -1.38 18.83
N SER A 79 9.79 -2.50 18.27
CA SER A 79 10.38 -3.82 18.53
C SER A 79 11.86 -3.85 18.12
N GLU A 80 12.67 -4.46 18.97
CA GLU A 80 14.10 -4.62 18.75
C GLU A 80 14.42 -5.46 17.52
N ALA A 81 13.54 -6.40 17.15
CA ALA A 81 13.68 -7.21 15.93
C ALA A 81 13.62 -6.32 14.67
N ILE A 82 12.63 -5.41 14.63
CA ILE A 82 12.43 -4.50 13.49
C ILE A 82 13.51 -3.43 13.45
N LYS A 83 13.87 -2.83 14.59
CA LYS A 83 14.97 -1.85 14.66
C LYS A 83 16.31 -2.44 14.20
N LYS A 84 16.64 -3.68 14.60
CA LYS A 84 17.86 -4.37 14.15
C LYS A 84 17.83 -4.66 12.65
N SER A 85 16.70 -5.13 12.13
CA SER A 85 16.53 -5.38 10.69
C SER A 85 16.71 -4.12 9.85
N MET A 86 16.20 -2.97 10.33
CA MET A 86 16.32 -1.69 9.63
C MET A 86 17.73 -1.08 9.71
N ARG A 87 18.46 -1.27 10.82
CA ARG A 87 19.84 -0.77 11.00
C ARG A 87 20.88 -1.59 10.24
N ASN A 88 20.72 -2.92 10.19
CA ASN A 88 21.69 -3.80 9.54
C ASN A 88 21.70 -3.69 8.01
N HIS A 89 20.78 -2.95 7.40
CA HIS A 89 20.76 -2.73 5.96
C HIS A 89 21.82 -1.71 5.48
N GLU A 90 22.40 -0.91 6.39
CA GLU A 90 23.50 0.03 6.10
C GLU A 90 24.88 -0.64 6.17
N SER A 91 24.99 -1.86 6.71
CA SER A 91 26.27 -2.53 6.97
C SER A 91 26.28 -3.95 6.42
N GLU A 92 26.66 -4.07 5.14
CA GLU A 92 27.20 -5.26 4.47
C GLU A 92 26.45 -6.62 4.53
N LYS A 93 26.15 -7.12 3.32
CA LYS A 93 26.28 -8.51 2.87
C LYS A 93 26.93 -9.48 3.88
N LYS A 94 26.17 -10.11 4.78
CA LYS A 94 26.56 -11.40 5.39
C LYS A 94 25.38 -12.21 5.92
N LYS A 95 25.18 -13.35 5.25
CA LYS A 95 24.79 -14.68 5.75
C LYS A 95 23.66 -14.79 6.78
N GLY A 96 22.49 -15.22 6.29
CA GLY A 96 21.89 -16.49 6.73
C GLY A 96 21.45 -16.63 8.20
N GLY A 97 20.74 -15.66 8.75
CA GLY A 97 19.98 -15.81 10.00
C GLY A 97 18.64 -15.11 9.85
N GLY A 98 17.53 -15.83 10.08
CA GLY A 98 16.17 -15.43 9.75
C GLY A 98 15.62 -14.26 10.56
N THR A 99 16.07 -13.05 10.28
CA THR A 99 15.44 -11.80 10.75
C THR A 99 14.31 -11.39 9.81
N LEU A 100 13.23 -10.85 10.37
CA LEU A 100 12.12 -10.31 9.59
C LEU A 100 12.62 -9.26 8.58
N SER A 101 12.51 -9.54 7.28
CA SER A 101 12.93 -8.63 6.21
C SER A 101 12.10 -7.33 6.23
N ALA A 102 12.68 -6.22 5.74
CA ALA A 102 11.95 -4.96 5.55
C ALA A 102 10.68 -5.13 4.71
N LEU A 103 10.69 -6.02 3.71
CA LEU A 103 9.52 -6.30 2.88
C LEU A 103 8.40 -7.00 3.65
N SER A 104 8.74 -7.94 4.53
CA SER A 104 7.75 -8.58 5.40
C SER A 104 7.21 -7.61 6.45
N ALA A 105 8.05 -6.72 6.99
CA ALA A 105 7.62 -5.68 7.92
C ALA A 105 6.61 -4.74 7.26
N ILE A 106 6.91 -4.24 6.05
CA ILE A 106 5.99 -3.42 5.26
C ILE A 106 4.68 -4.16 4.99
N THR A 107 4.74 -5.45 4.67
CA THR A 107 3.55 -6.26 4.41
C THR A 107 2.67 -6.41 5.64
N LEU A 108 3.26 -6.63 6.82
CA LEU A 108 2.53 -6.73 8.09
C LEU A 108 1.90 -5.39 8.48
N LEU A 109 2.62 -4.28 8.32
CA LEU A 109 2.09 -2.94 8.57
C LEU A 109 0.92 -2.61 7.62
N LYS A 110 1.02 -2.97 6.33
CA LYS A 110 -0.09 -2.83 5.37
C LYS A 110 -1.33 -3.61 5.82
N LYS A 111 -1.14 -4.85 6.31
CA LYS A 111 -2.23 -5.67 6.87
C LYS A 111 -2.85 -5.04 8.11
N LEU A 112 -2.03 -4.58 9.06
CA LEU A 112 -2.49 -3.90 10.28
C LEU A 112 -3.33 -2.65 9.97
N CYS A 113 -2.91 -1.84 8.99
CA CYS A 113 -3.65 -0.67 8.53
C CYS A 113 -4.99 -1.02 7.85
N ASN A 114 -5.13 -2.22 7.29
CA ASN A 114 -6.40 -2.71 6.74
C ASN A 114 -7.32 -3.21 7.85
N HIS A 115 -6.85 -4.11 8.71
CA HIS A 115 -7.56 -4.53 9.93
C HIS A 115 -6.62 -5.27 10.91
N PRO A 116 -6.77 -5.09 12.24
CA PRO A 116 -6.00 -5.86 13.23
C PRO A 116 -6.15 -7.39 13.12
N ASP A 117 -7.30 -7.89 12.69
CA ASP A 117 -7.53 -9.34 12.46
C ASP A 117 -6.50 -9.97 11.53
N LEU A 118 -6.05 -9.23 10.52
CA LEU A 118 -5.12 -9.74 9.51
C LEU A 118 -3.73 -10.03 10.06
N VAL A 119 -3.42 -9.49 11.24
CA VAL A 119 -2.17 -9.73 11.97
C VAL A 119 -2.40 -10.49 13.28
N TYR A 120 -3.65 -10.87 13.60
CA TYR A 120 -4.00 -11.52 14.87
C TYR A 120 -3.21 -12.81 15.10
N GLU A 121 -3.11 -13.68 14.09
CA GLU A 121 -2.33 -14.93 14.19
C GLU A 121 -0.85 -14.67 14.53
N LYS A 122 -0.28 -13.59 13.98
CA LYS A 122 1.11 -13.17 14.23
C LYS A 122 1.29 -12.59 15.63
N ILE A 123 0.28 -11.89 16.14
CA ILE A 123 0.24 -11.38 17.51
C ILE A 123 0.15 -12.55 18.51
N MET A 124 -0.74 -13.52 18.26
CA MET A 124 -0.89 -14.70 19.13
C MET A 124 0.36 -15.59 19.12
N ALA A 125 1.02 -15.72 17.98
CA ALA A 125 2.28 -16.45 17.86
C ALA A 125 3.49 -15.72 18.49
N ASN A 126 3.32 -14.50 19.04
CA ASN A 126 4.41 -13.63 19.49
C ASN A 126 5.55 -13.55 18.46
N SER A 127 5.20 -13.48 17.17
CA SER A 127 6.20 -13.40 16.11
C SER A 127 6.99 -12.09 16.18
N GLU A 128 8.18 -12.08 15.58
CA GLU A 128 9.07 -10.92 15.54
C GLU A 128 8.32 -9.63 15.17
N GLY A 129 8.41 -8.62 16.04
CA GLY A 129 7.70 -7.34 15.89
C GLY A 129 6.36 -7.25 16.60
N PHE A 130 5.76 -8.34 17.07
CA PHE A 130 4.51 -8.32 17.83
C PHE A 130 4.69 -8.82 19.28
N GLU A 131 5.90 -8.71 19.83
CA GLU A 131 6.19 -9.20 21.18
C GLU A 131 5.34 -8.46 22.22
N GLY A 132 4.53 -9.21 22.97
CA GLY A 132 3.66 -8.63 24.00
C GLY A 132 2.47 -7.83 23.46
N ALA A 133 2.26 -7.79 22.14
CA ALA A 133 1.14 -7.10 21.52
C ALA A 133 -0.22 -7.75 21.85
N ALA A 134 -0.23 -9.03 22.27
CA ALA A 134 -1.44 -9.73 22.70
C ALA A 134 -2.14 -9.04 23.89
N LYS A 135 -1.37 -8.35 24.76
CA LYS A 135 -1.91 -7.60 25.90
C LYS A 135 -2.64 -6.31 25.50
N LEU A 136 -2.40 -5.83 24.28
CA LEU A 136 -3.00 -4.60 23.75
C LEU A 136 -4.38 -4.86 23.13
N LEU A 137 -4.73 -6.11 22.88
CA LEU A 137 -6.01 -6.47 22.33
C LEU A 137 -7.11 -6.38 23.40
N PRO A 138 -8.36 -6.04 23.02
CA PRO A 138 -9.50 -6.05 23.93
C PRO A 138 -9.70 -7.42 24.59
N ALA A 139 -10.22 -7.43 25.82
CA ALA A 139 -10.57 -8.68 26.50
C ALA A 139 -11.65 -9.44 25.71
N GLY A 140 -11.42 -10.74 25.43
CA GLY A 140 -12.33 -11.57 24.66
C GLY A 140 -12.26 -11.38 23.14
N TYR A 141 -11.19 -10.77 22.63
CA TYR A 141 -10.99 -10.58 21.19
C TYR A 141 -11.04 -11.90 20.40
N ASN A 142 -11.92 -11.96 19.40
CA ASN A 142 -12.06 -13.11 18.51
C ASN A 142 -12.20 -12.65 17.06
N THR A 143 -11.62 -13.41 16.12
CA THR A 143 -11.63 -13.15 14.67
C THR A 143 -12.86 -13.73 13.96
N ARG A 144 -13.76 -14.40 14.70
CA ARG A 144 -15.03 -14.92 14.17
C ARG A 144 -15.95 -13.78 13.72
N ASP A 145 -16.11 -12.76 14.57
CA ASP A 145 -16.93 -11.60 14.27
C ASP A 145 -16.04 -10.42 13.85
N VAL A 146 -16.32 -9.86 12.68
CA VAL A 146 -15.65 -8.64 12.24
C VAL A 146 -16.17 -7.45 13.05
N LEU A 147 -15.23 -6.69 13.61
CA LEU A 147 -15.48 -5.47 14.39
C LEU A 147 -14.96 -4.25 13.61
N PRO A 148 -15.81 -3.57 12.81
CA PRO A 148 -15.38 -2.45 11.96
C PRO A 148 -14.69 -1.33 12.74
N GLU A 149 -15.09 -1.11 14.00
CA GLU A 149 -14.59 -0.07 14.90
C GLU A 149 -13.07 -0.16 15.18
N LEU A 150 -12.46 -1.32 14.92
CA LEU A 150 -11.05 -1.55 15.20
C LEU A 150 -10.14 -1.13 14.04
N SER A 151 -10.70 -0.87 12.86
CA SER A 151 -9.98 -0.33 11.72
C SER A 151 -10.65 0.92 11.18
N GLY A 152 -9.90 2.01 11.08
CA GLY A 152 -10.45 3.27 10.59
C GLY A 152 -11.01 3.11 9.17
N LYS A 153 -10.29 2.39 8.30
CA LYS A 153 -10.72 2.15 6.92
C LYS A 153 -11.99 1.31 6.86
N LEU A 154 -12.08 0.25 7.66
CA LEU A 154 -13.23 -0.65 7.65
C LEU A 154 -14.47 0.04 8.23
N MET A 155 -14.28 0.86 9.27
CA MET A 155 -15.35 1.69 9.84
C MET A 155 -15.89 2.71 8.82
N VAL A 156 -15.00 3.42 8.11
CA VAL A 156 -15.42 4.36 7.05
C VAL A 156 -16.14 3.62 5.92
N LEU A 157 -15.65 2.44 5.54
CA LEU A 157 -16.32 1.60 4.55
C LEU A 157 -17.72 1.18 5.04
N ASP A 158 -17.87 0.69 6.26
CA ASP A 158 -19.17 0.28 6.82
C ASP A 158 -20.17 1.45 6.82
N THR A 159 -19.73 2.64 7.26
CA THR A 159 -20.56 3.85 7.23
C THR A 159 -20.92 4.26 5.80
N LEU A 160 -19.98 4.17 4.85
CA LEU A 160 -20.23 4.52 3.45
C LEU A 160 -21.25 3.56 2.81
N LEU A 161 -21.09 2.26 3.02
CA LEU A 161 -22.01 1.24 2.52
C LEU A 161 -23.42 1.42 3.11
N ALA A 162 -23.52 1.65 4.42
CA ALA A 162 -24.80 1.91 5.09
C ALA A 162 -25.48 3.20 4.58
N SER A 163 -24.71 4.26 4.35
CA SER A 163 -25.20 5.52 3.79
C SER A 163 -25.72 5.32 2.37
N ILE A 164 -24.96 4.66 1.50
CA ILE A 164 -25.37 4.41 0.11
C ILE A 164 -26.62 3.53 0.07
N LYS A 165 -26.65 2.44 0.85
CA LYS A 165 -27.82 1.54 0.92
C LYS A 165 -29.10 2.22 1.41
N SER A 166 -28.99 3.23 2.28
CA SER A 166 -30.15 3.95 2.82
C SER A 166 -30.58 5.15 1.95
N THR A 167 -29.67 5.71 1.14
CA THR A 167 -29.93 6.93 0.36
C THR A 167 -30.12 6.69 -1.13
N THR A 168 -29.48 5.66 -1.70
CA THR A 168 -29.53 5.36 -3.14
C THR A 168 -29.74 3.87 -3.41
N THR A 169 -29.89 3.51 -4.69
CA THR A 169 -30.00 2.11 -5.16
C THR A 169 -28.77 1.69 -5.96
N ASP A 170 -27.67 2.41 -5.78
CA ASP A 170 -26.45 2.22 -6.55
C ASP A 170 -25.75 0.91 -6.15
N LYS A 171 -25.13 0.27 -7.13
CA LYS A 171 -24.30 -0.92 -6.90
C LYS A 171 -22.86 -0.50 -6.65
N ILE A 172 -22.22 -1.18 -5.70
CA ILE A 172 -20.88 -0.84 -5.23
C ILE A 172 -19.93 -1.97 -5.62
N VAL A 173 -18.76 -1.61 -6.14
CA VAL A 173 -17.68 -2.55 -6.43
C VAL A 173 -16.57 -2.30 -5.42
N LEU A 174 -16.25 -3.33 -4.62
CA LEU A 174 -15.15 -3.29 -3.68
C LEU A 174 -13.92 -3.96 -4.30
N VAL A 175 -12.77 -3.29 -4.19
CA VAL A 175 -11.50 -3.78 -4.72
C VAL A 175 -10.47 -3.76 -3.61
N SER A 176 -9.76 -4.88 -3.43
CA SER A 176 -8.62 -4.98 -2.53
C SER A 176 -7.53 -5.83 -3.18
N ASN A 177 -6.28 -5.46 -2.93
CA ASN A 177 -5.11 -6.23 -3.37
C ASN A 177 -4.82 -7.46 -2.50
N TYR A 178 -5.55 -7.62 -1.39
CA TYR A 178 -5.35 -8.72 -0.44
C TYR A 178 -6.64 -9.53 -0.33
N THR A 179 -6.56 -10.83 -0.65
CA THR A 179 -7.68 -11.78 -0.52
C THR A 179 -8.19 -11.83 0.92
N GLN A 180 -7.30 -11.86 1.91
CA GLN A 180 -7.68 -11.84 3.33
C GLN A 180 -8.51 -10.60 3.73
N THR A 181 -8.33 -9.48 3.03
CA THR A 181 -9.18 -8.29 3.26
C THR A 181 -10.54 -8.43 2.57
N LEU A 182 -10.63 -9.14 1.45
CA LEU A 182 -11.91 -9.50 0.82
C LEU A 182 -12.71 -10.45 1.72
N ASP A 183 -12.05 -11.41 2.39
CA ASP A 183 -12.71 -12.29 3.36
C ASP A 183 -13.33 -11.48 4.53
N LEU A 184 -12.67 -10.39 4.95
CA LEU A 184 -13.23 -9.46 5.94
C LEU A 184 -14.43 -8.69 5.39
N PHE A 185 -14.40 -8.30 4.12
CA PHE A 185 -15.55 -7.65 3.48
C PHE A 185 -16.74 -8.61 3.37
N GLU A 186 -16.50 -9.87 3.02
CA GLU A 186 -17.53 -10.91 2.97
C GLU A 186 -18.21 -11.07 4.35
N LYS A 187 -17.40 -11.22 5.41
CA LYS A 187 -17.91 -11.29 6.79
C LYS A 187 -18.70 -10.03 7.18
N LEU A 188 -18.22 -8.84 6.79
CA LEU A 188 -18.90 -7.58 7.05
C LEU A 188 -20.26 -7.52 6.32
N CYS A 189 -20.30 -7.87 5.05
CA CYS A 189 -21.51 -7.90 4.24
C CYS A 189 -22.51 -8.92 4.79
N ALA A 190 -22.07 -10.12 5.17
CA ALA A 190 -22.91 -11.12 5.81
C ALA A 190 -23.50 -10.60 7.14
N LYS A 191 -22.68 -9.94 7.96
CA LYS A 191 -23.11 -9.37 9.26
C LYS A 191 -24.12 -8.23 9.11
N ARG A 192 -23.97 -7.39 8.08
CA ARG A 192 -24.84 -6.23 7.81
C ARG A 192 -25.99 -6.53 6.83
N ALA A 193 -26.07 -7.77 6.34
CA ALA A 193 -27.01 -8.23 5.32
C ALA A 193 -27.02 -7.29 4.09
N TYR A 194 -25.84 -6.91 3.60
CA TYR A 194 -25.68 -6.12 2.38
C TYR A 194 -26.01 -6.92 1.12
#